data_AF-A0A7M3X8J9-F1
#
_entry.id   AF-A0A7M3X8J9-F1
#
_cell.length_a   1.000
_cell.length_b   1.000
_cell.length_c   1.000
_cell.angle_alpha   90.00
_cell.angle_beta   90.00
_cell.angle_gamma   90.00
#
_symmetry.space_group_name_H-M   'P 1'
#
loop_
_entity.id
_entity.type
_entity.pdbx_description
1 polymer ?
#
loop_
_entity_poly.entity_id
_entity_poly.type
_entity_poly.pdbx_seq_one_letter_code
_entity_poly.pdbx_strand_id
1 'polypeptide(L)'
;MGRMVLTTLPGVSERMASKMKDHFGSEEAVVSTLASGDVGRLAEVEGLSVKRALSLARSFAGGEGTFLATKEAQKLHQHLLSHIQSFASCSATKERMGLLMPIADPEPRRQFIGAAMHLDSEWLNERKEEWAHLGRLKEKQERYERVVVSSEPLEHLKRYCRVLKPTDQETWKDYTVFKTVSWLGSGAPMEAPDGWLVLGSSPDEALILPERTIDWFTHNRRTLDVVCSVIEAM
;
A
#
# COMPACT_ATOMS: atom_id res chain seq x y z
N MET A 1 13.21 -5.88 18.25
CA MET A 1 13.08 -6.65 17.00
C MET A 1 14.18 -6.18 16.05
N GLY A 2 15.10 -7.06 15.66
CA GLY A 2 16.18 -6.70 14.72
C GLY A 2 15.61 -6.33 13.35
N ARG A 3 16.19 -5.32 12.68
CA ARG A 3 15.83 -4.94 11.30
C ARG A 3 15.88 -6.19 10.42
N MET A 4 14.72 -6.69 10.01
CA MET A 4 14.64 -7.75 9.02
C MET A 4 14.97 -7.11 7.68
N VAL A 5 16.03 -7.60 7.03
CA VAL A 5 16.38 -7.18 5.67
C VAL A 5 15.57 -8.04 4.71
N LEU A 6 14.74 -7.43 3.86
CA LEU A 6 13.84 -8.16 2.93
C LEU A 6 14.55 -9.20 2.05
N THR A 7 15.83 -9.02 1.76
CA THR A 7 16.66 -9.94 0.97
C THR A 7 16.92 -11.28 1.67
N THR A 8 16.65 -11.38 2.98
CA THR A 8 16.71 -12.65 3.73
C THR A 8 15.55 -13.58 3.40
N LEU A 9 14.47 -13.06 2.80
CA LEU A 9 13.33 -13.87 2.40
C LEU A 9 13.66 -14.67 1.12
N PRO A 10 13.35 -15.96 1.09
CA PRO A 10 13.65 -16.81 -0.06
C PRO A 10 12.94 -16.29 -1.31
N GLY A 11 13.71 -16.10 -2.37
CA GLY A 11 13.19 -15.59 -3.64
C GLY A 11 13.00 -14.06 -3.70
N VAL A 12 13.52 -13.29 -2.75
CA VAL A 12 13.60 -11.82 -2.83
C VAL A 12 15.03 -11.39 -3.16
N SER A 13 15.24 -10.84 -4.36
CA SER A 13 16.50 -10.18 -4.72
C SER A 13 16.53 -8.74 -4.24
N GLU A 14 17.70 -8.10 -4.19
CA GLU A 14 17.84 -6.66 -3.88
C GLU A 14 16.95 -5.79 -4.76
N ARG A 15 16.87 -6.11 -6.06
CA ARG A 15 15.98 -5.41 -7.00
C ARG A 15 14.50 -5.55 -6.61
N MET A 16 14.08 -6.74 -6.17
CA MET A 16 12.70 -6.96 -5.73
C MET A 16 12.43 -6.25 -4.40
N ALA A 17 13.38 -6.28 -3.46
CA ALA A 17 13.28 -5.54 -2.21
C ALA A 17 13.16 -4.03 -2.44
N SER A 18 13.95 -3.46 -3.36
CA SER A 18 13.82 -2.05 -3.77
C SER A 18 12.44 -1.77 -4.34
N LYS A 19 11.97 -2.57 -5.31
CA LYS A 19 10.63 -2.38 -5.89
C LYS A 19 9.50 -2.44 -4.86
N MET A 20 9.60 -3.37 -3.89
CA MET A 20 8.64 -3.43 -2.79
C MET A 20 8.73 -2.17 -1.92
N LYS A 21 9.92 -1.75 -1.53
CA LYS A 21 10.11 -0.52 -0.76
C LYS A 21 9.57 0.71 -1.50
N ASP A 22 9.83 0.83 -2.79
CA ASP A 22 9.35 1.93 -3.63
C ASP A 22 7.82 1.93 -3.77
N HIS A 23 7.20 0.75 -3.82
CA HIS A 23 5.75 0.60 -3.87
C HIS A 23 5.07 0.89 -2.53
N PHE A 24 5.62 0.36 -1.43
CA PHE A 24 5.04 0.45 -0.08
C PHE A 24 5.53 1.65 0.74
N GLY A 25 6.52 2.40 0.24
CA GLY A 25 7.14 3.56 0.88
C GLY A 25 8.27 3.22 1.87
N SER A 26 8.16 2.11 2.61
CA SER A 26 9.16 1.69 3.59
C SER A 26 9.29 0.17 3.71
N GLU A 27 10.41 -0.29 4.28
CA GLU A 27 10.64 -1.72 4.54
C GLU A 27 9.68 -2.25 5.61
N GLU A 28 9.39 -1.43 6.62
CA GLU A 28 8.43 -1.73 7.68
C GLU A 28 7.01 -1.94 7.12
N ALA A 29 6.61 -1.16 6.11
CA ALA A 29 5.32 -1.31 5.44
C ALA A 29 5.25 -2.63 4.63
N VAL A 30 6.35 -3.07 4.03
CA VAL A 30 6.45 -4.36 3.35
C VAL A 30 6.29 -5.51 4.36
N VAL A 31 7.03 -5.44 5.48
CA VAL A 31 6.97 -6.44 6.56
C VAL A 31 5.57 -6.53 7.15
N SER A 32 4.90 -5.40 7.39
CA SER A 32 3.51 -5.35 7.86
C SER A 32 2.54 -6.00 6.84
N THR A 33 2.76 -5.78 5.56
CA THR A 33 1.95 -6.39 4.48
C THR A 33 2.16 -7.91 4.40
N LEU A 34 3.40 -8.38 4.57
CA LEU A 34 3.72 -9.81 4.65
C LEU A 34 3.08 -10.45 5.90
N ALA A 35 3.18 -9.78 7.06
CA ALA A 35 2.61 -10.26 8.32
C ALA A 35 1.09 -10.37 8.28
N SER A 36 0.42 -9.43 7.62
CA SER A 36 -1.04 -9.45 7.44
C SER A 36 -1.52 -10.45 6.38
N GLY A 37 -0.59 -11.06 5.63
CA GLY A 37 -0.93 -12.01 4.56
C GLY A 37 -1.72 -11.37 3.43
N ASP A 38 -1.47 -10.10 3.13
CA ASP A 38 -2.23 -9.37 2.11
C ASP A 38 -1.71 -9.66 0.70
N VAL A 39 -2.00 -10.86 0.19
CA VAL A 39 -1.48 -11.39 -1.09
C VAL A 39 -1.85 -10.49 -2.26
N GLY A 40 -3.06 -9.95 -2.30
CA GLY A 40 -3.50 -9.04 -3.37
C GLY A 40 -2.63 -7.78 -3.44
N ARG A 41 -2.37 -7.16 -2.28
CA ARG A 41 -1.52 -5.95 -2.21
C ARG A 41 -0.07 -6.25 -2.56
N LEU A 42 0.44 -7.41 -2.18
CA LEU A 42 1.77 -7.84 -2.62
C LEU A 42 1.81 -8.03 -4.15
N ALA A 43 0.76 -8.58 -4.75
CA ALA A 43 0.70 -8.80 -6.19
C ALA A 43 0.57 -7.51 -7.03
N GLU A 44 0.27 -6.36 -6.41
CA GLU A 44 0.30 -5.05 -7.08
C GLU A 44 1.73 -4.55 -7.36
N VAL A 45 2.75 -5.13 -6.70
CA VAL A 45 4.15 -4.81 -6.98
C VAL A 45 4.54 -5.32 -8.37
N GLU A 46 5.06 -4.43 -9.20
CA GLU A 46 5.46 -4.73 -10.56
C GLU A 46 6.50 -5.87 -10.64
N GLY A 47 6.11 -7.00 -11.25
CA GLY A 47 6.95 -8.20 -11.37
C GLY A 47 6.76 -9.23 -10.24
N LEU A 48 5.77 -9.02 -9.37
CA LEU A 48 5.37 -9.97 -8.33
C LEU A 48 4.01 -10.59 -8.66
N SER A 49 4.01 -11.85 -9.11
CA SER A 49 2.75 -12.57 -9.37
C SER A 49 2.04 -12.98 -8.09
N VAL A 50 0.73 -13.18 -8.13
CA VAL A 50 -0.10 -13.70 -7.01
C VAL A 50 0.51 -14.97 -6.39
N LYS A 51 0.98 -15.91 -7.23
CA LYS A 51 1.60 -17.15 -6.76
C LYS A 51 2.88 -16.89 -5.96
N ARG A 52 3.71 -15.94 -6.40
CA ARG A 52 4.96 -15.58 -5.72
C ARG A 52 4.71 -14.74 -4.48
N ALA A 53 3.76 -13.81 -4.52
CA ALA A 53 3.26 -13.09 -3.34
C ALA A 53 2.77 -14.06 -2.24
N LEU A 54 1.98 -15.06 -2.63
CA LEU A 54 1.50 -16.09 -1.72
C LEU A 54 2.64 -16.90 -1.09
N SER A 55 3.62 -17.30 -1.91
CA SER A 55 4.80 -18.01 -1.42
C SER A 55 5.58 -17.18 -0.39
N LEU A 56 5.80 -15.90 -0.66
CA LEU A 56 6.51 -14.99 0.24
C LEU A 56 5.77 -14.80 1.57
N ALA A 57 4.45 -14.58 1.52
CA ALA A 57 3.63 -14.45 2.71
C ALA A 57 3.66 -15.73 3.57
N ARG A 58 3.64 -16.91 2.95
CA ARG A 58 3.76 -18.19 3.65
C ARG A 58 5.14 -18.37 4.30
N SER A 59 6.22 -18.07 3.57
CA SER A 59 7.58 -18.12 4.12
C SER A 59 7.75 -17.15 5.29
N PHE A 60 7.23 -15.93 5.18
CA PHE A 60 7.26 -14.94 6.26
C PHE A 60 6.49 -15.41 7.50
N ALA A 61 5.34 -16.06 7.32
CA ALA A 61 4.55 -16.63 8.42
C ALA A 61 5.21 -17.88 9.08
N GLY A 62 6.46 -18.20 8.74
CA GLY A 62 7.18 -19.38 9.25
C GLY A 62 6.72 -20.70 8.61
N GLY A 63 5.89 -20.63 7.57
CA GLY A 63 5.32 -21.77 6.87
C GLY A 63 6.15 -22.18 5.67
N GLU A 64 7.39 -22.63 5.86
CA GLU A 64 8.19 -23.24 4.77
C GLU A 64 7.64 -24.60 4.29
N GLY A 65 6.38 -24.94 4.60
CA GLY A 65 5.75 -26.17 4.12
C GLY A 65 6.38 -27.46 4.67
N THR A 66 7.33 -27.37 5.60
CA THR A 66 8.04 -28.50 6.20
C THR A 66 7.18 -29.28 7.19
N PHE A 67 6.05 -28.73 7.64
CA PHE A 67 5.07 -29.48 8.43
C PHE A 67 4.49 -30.68 7.66
N LEU A 68 4.28 -30.51 6.34
CA LEU A 68 3.80 -31.60 5.49
C LEU A 68 4.99 -32.47 5.08
N ALA A 69 5.23 -33.53 5.87
CA ALA A 69 6.40 -34.41 5.74
C ALA A 69 6.49 -35.18 4.42
N THR A 70 5.38 -35.35 3.69
CA THR A 70 5.33 -36.15 2.46
C THR A 70 4.78 -35.37 1.27
N LYS A 71 5.17 -35.78 0.05
CA LYS A 71 4.64 -35.21 -1.20
C LYS A 71 3.14 -35.45 -1.34
N GLU A 72 2.64 -36.57 -0.81
CA GLU A 72 1.23 -36.94 -0.78
C GLU A 72 0.45 -35.99 0.13
N ALA A 73 0.99 -35.65 1.30
CA ALA A 73 0.36 -34.70 2.21
C ALA A 73 0.31 -33.28 1.61
N GLN A 74 1.37 -32.87 0.89
CA GLN A 74 1.38 -31.63 0.12
C GLN A 74 0.32 -31.61 -0.99
N LYS A 75 0.17 -32.71 -1.74
CA LYS A 75 -0.89 -32.85 -2.77
C LYS A 75 -2.28 -32.80 -2.16
N LEU A 76 -2.49 -33.51 -1.05
CA LEU A 76 -3.78 -33.52 -0.34
C LEU A 76 -4.14 -32.11 0.14
N HIS A 77 -3.19 -31.40 0.75
CA HIS A 77 -3.38 -30.00 1.15
C HIS A 77 -3.78 -29.11 -0.03
N GLN A 78 -3.06 -29.22 -1.16
CA GLN A 78 -3.39 -28.45 -2.37
C GLN A 78 -4.79 -28.75 -2.91
N HIS A 79 -5.20 -30.03 -2.91
CA HIS A 79 -6.55 -30.43 -3.33
C HIS A 79 -7.64 -29.90 -2.38
N LEU A 80 -7.45 -30.04 -1.07
CA LEU A 80 -8.38 -29.51 -0.08
C LEU A 80 -8.52 -27.99 -0.21
N LEU A 81 -7.40 -27.30 -0.38
CA LEU A 81 -7.38 -25.85 -0.54
C LEU A 81 -8.12 -25.40 -1.80
N SER A 82 -7.85 -26.06 -2.93
CA SER A 82 -8.54 -25.82 -4.20
C SER A 82 -10.05 -26.06 -4.08
N HIS A 83 -10.45 -27.11 -3.37
CA HIS A 83 -11.86 -27.43 -3.12
C HIS A 83 -12.54 -26.33 -2.29
N ILE A 84 -11.95 -25.91 -1.18
CA ILE A 84 -12.49 -24.81 -0.34
C ILE A 84 -12.55 -23.50 -1.15
N GLN A 85 -11.49 -23.19 -1.90
CA GLN A 85 -11.41 -22.01 -2.77
C GLN A 85 -12.48 -21.96 -3.86
N SER A 86 -13.04 -23.10 -4.27
CA SER A 86 -14.11 -23.16 -5.28
C SER A 86 -15.43 -22.56 -4.78
N PHE A 87 -15.61 -22.49 -3.46
CA PHE A 87 -16.78 -21.89 -2.82
C PHE A 87 -16.58 -20.41 -2.45
N ALA A 88 -15.41 -19.82 -2.74
CA ALA A 88 -15.17 -18.41 -2.42
C ALA A 88 -16.03 -17.48 -3.30
N SER A 89 -16.70 -16.51 -2.65
CA SER A 89 -17.60 -15.55 -3.32
C SER A 89 -16.89 -14.50 -4.17
N CYS A 90 -15.57 -14.32 -4.01
CA CYS A 90 -14.77 -13.40 -4.81
C CYS A 90 -13.29 -13.82 -4.90
N SER A 91 -12.57 -13.26 -5.86
CA SER A 91 -11.15 -13.54 -6.11
C SER A 91 -10.26 -13.22 -4.91
N ALA A 92 -10.47 -12.10 -4.23
CA ALA A 92 -9.69 -11.71 -3.06
C ALA A 92 -9.78 -12.75 -1.93
N THR A 93 -10.99 -13.24 -1.63
CA THR A 93 -11.20 -14.31 -0.65
C THR A 93 -10.52 -15.60 -1.09
N LYS A 94 -10.66 -15.97 -2.37
CA LYS A 94 -10.00 -17.15 -2.95
C LYS A 94 -8.48 -17.10 -2.78
N GLU A 95 -7.86 -15.97 -3.09
CA GLU A 95 -6.42 -15.78 -2.96
C GLU A 95 -5.96 -15.82 -1.50
N ARG A 96 -6.69 -15.16 -0.60
CA ARG A 96 -6.39 -15.16 0.83
C ARG A 96 -6.53 -16.55 1.46
N MET A 97 -7.51 -17.34 1.03
CA MET A 97 -7.60 -18.76 1.43
C MET A 97 -6.32 -19.52 1.06
N GLY A 98 -5.58 -19.08 0.02
CA GLY A 98 -4.26 -19.59 -0.31
C GLY A 98 -3.28 -19.60 0.87
N LEU A 99 -3.45 -18.74 1.88
CA LEU A 99 -2.57 -18.67 3.05
C LEU A 99 -2.86 -19.74 4.10
N LEU A 100 -3.98 -20.47 3.97
CA LEU A 100 -4.33 -21.55 4.87
C LEU A 100 -3.30 -22.66 4.72
N MET A 101 -2.34 -22.65 5.63
CA MET A 101 -1.35 -23.69 5.82
C MET A 101 -1.70 -24.49 7.07
N PRO A 102 -1.43 -25.80 7.07
CA PRO A 102 -1.39 -26.57 8.30
C PRO A 102 -0.42 -25.90 9.28
N ILE A 103 -0.82 -25.84 10.54
CA ILE A 103 -0.04 -25.26 11.63
C ILE A 103 0.33 -26.36 12.61
N ALA A 104 1.54 -26.27 13.17
CA ALA A 104 2.04 -27.26 14.12
C ALA A 104 1.21 -27.30 15.40
N ASP A 105 0.86 -26.12 15.93
CA ASP A 105 -0.02 -25.98 17.08
C ASP A 105 -1.28 -25.18 16.68
N PRO A 106 -2.45 -25.83 16.58
CA PRO A 106 -3.70 -25.16 16.29
C PRO A 106 -4.35 -24.52 17.51
N GLU A 107 -3.87 -24.77 18.73
CA GLU A 107 -4.56 -24.43 19.96
C GLU A 107 -4.81 -22.92 20.13
N PRO A 108 -3.83 -22.03 19.88
CA PRO A 108 -4.09 -20.59 19.94
C PRO A 108 -5.21 -20.15 19.00
N ARG A 109 -5.25 -20.70 17.77
CA ARG A 109 -6.30 -20.38 16.80
C ARG A 109 -7.67 -20.91 17.26
N ARG A 110 -7.71 -22.10 17.86
CA ARG A 110 -8.94 -22.68 18.42
C ARG A 110 -9.49 -21.84 19.56
N GLN A 111 -8.63 -21.33 20.43
CA GLN A 111 -9.03 -20.42 21.50
C GLN A 111 -9.63 -19.12 20.95
N PHE A 112 -9.00 -18.51 19.94
CA PHE A 112 -9.56 -17.32 19.28
C PHE A 112 -10.91 -17.59 18.61
N ILE A 113 -11.04 -18.72 17.90
CA ILE A 113 -12.31 -19.12 17.28
C ILE A 113 -13.37 -19.36 18.36
N GLY A 114 -13.03 -20.08 19.43
CA GLY A 114 -13.92 -20.32 20.55
C GLY A 114 -14.41 -19.02 21.18
N ALA A 115 -13.50 -18.09 21.46
CA ALA A 115 -13.86 -16.75 21.96
C ALA A 115 -14.77 -15.99 20.98
N ALA A 116 -14.49 -16.06 19.67
CA ALA A 116 -15.31 -15.42 18.64
C ALA A 116 -16.73 -16.01 18.55
N MET A 117 -16.90 -17.32 18.80
CA MET A 117 -18.21 -17.98 18.84
C MET A 117 -19.08 -17.54 20.03
N HIS A 118 -18.47 -16.94 21.06
CA HIS A 118 -19.18 -16.39 22.22
C HIS A 118 -19.47 -14.89 22.11
N LEU A 119 -19.07 -14.24 21.01
CA LEU A 119 -19.41 -12.85 20.77
C LEU A 119 -20.92 -12.73 20.54
N ASP A 120 -21.51 -11.72 21.18
CA ASP A 120 -22.92 -11.41 21.02
C ASP A 120 -23.25 -11.02 19.58
N SER A 121 -24.32 -11.60 19.03
CA SER A 121 -24.68 -11.40 17.62
C SER A 121 -25.22 -10.00 17.33
N GLU A 122 -25.87 -9.36 18.31
CA GLU A 122 -26.39 -8.00 18.17
C GLU A 122 -25.21 -7.02 18.12
N TRP A 123 -24.30 -7.14 19.09
CA TRP A 123 -23.05 -6.38 19.11
C TRP A 123 -22.24 -6.55 17.82
N LEU A 124 -22.13 -7.77 17.29
CA LEU A 124 -21.42 -8.02 16.02
C LEU A 124 -22.08 -7.31 14.84
N ASN A 125 -23.41 -7.28 14.77
CA ASN A 125 -24.12 -6.59 13.69
C ASN A 125 -23.97 -5.08 13.80
N GLU A 126 -24.06 -4.51 15.00
CA GLU A 126 -23.82 -3.08 15.25
C GLU A 126 -22.40 -2.68 14.81
N ARG A 127 -21.37 -3.39 15.28
CA ARG A 127 -19.97 -3.13 14.89
C ARG A 127 -19.75 -3.28 13.39
N LYS A 128 -20.40 -4.25 12.76
CA LYS A 128 -20.32 -4.45 11.30
C LYS A 128 -20.90 -3.26 10.53
N GLU A 129 -22.00 -2.68 11.00
CA GLU A 129 -22.60 -1.50 10.39
C GLU A 129 -21.73 -0.25 10.61
N GLU A 130 -21.28 -0.02 11.84
CA GLU A 130 -20.38 1.09 12.18
C GLU A 130 -19.08 1.05 11.36
N TRP A 131 -18.54 -0.15 11.14
CA TRP A 131 -17.28 -0.33 10.41
C TRP A 131 -17.48 -0.69 8.93
N ALA A 132 -18.70 -0.57 8.40
CA ALA A 132 -19.01 -0.97 7.02
C ALA A 132 -18.19 -0.21 5.96
N HIS A 133 -17.72 1.00 6.30
CA HIS A 133 -16.88 1.82 5.45
C HIS A 133 -15.39 1.78 5.82
N LEU A 134 -14.99 0.97 6.80
CA LEU A 134 -13.59 0.77 7.13
C LEU A 134 -12.91 0.01 5.98
N GLY A 135 -12.26 0.77 5.11
CA GLY A 135 -11.57 0.26 3.95
C GLY A 135 -10.06 0.45 4.04
N ARG A 136 -9.38 0.01 2.98
CA ARG A 136 -7.98 0.41 2.77
C ARG A 136 -7.95 1.85 2.28
N LEU A 137 -6.96 2.60 2.77
CA LEU A 137 -6.63 3.89 2.20
C LEU A 137 -5.99 3.68 0.83
N LYS A 138 -6.45 4.42 -0.17
CA LYS A 138 -6.00 4.31 -1.56
C LYS A 138 -5.41 5.63 -2.03
N GLU A 139 -4.33 5.54 -2.79
CA GLU A 139 -3.88 6.68 -3.58
C GLU A 139 -4.67 6.74 -4.89
N LYS A 140 -4.96 7.97 -5.33
CA LYS A 140 -5.53 8.22 -6.66
C LYS A 140 -4.43 8.06 -7.71
N GLN A 141 -4.62 7.13 -8.66
CA GLN A 141 -3.64 6.84 -9.72
C GLN A 141 -3.79 7.75 -10.95
N GLU A 142 -4.13 9.01 -10.74
CA GLU A 142 -4.27 9.98 -11.82
C GLU A 142 -3.11 10.95 -11.83
N ARG A 143 -2.77 11.43 -13.03
CA ARG A 143 -1.73 12.44 -13.21
C ARG A 143 -2.36 13.82 -13.09
N TYR A 144 -1.81 14.65 -12.22
CA TYR A 144 -2.23 16.02 -11.99
C TYR A 144 -1.71 16.94 -13.10
N GLU A 145 -2.50 17.96 -13.46
CA GLU A 145 -2.13 18.94 -14.49
C GLU A 145 -1.00 19.88 -14.05
N ARG A 146 -0.82 20.06 -12.73
CA ARG A 146 0.19 20.95 -12.14
C ARG A 146 1.59 20.64 -12.67
N VAL A 147 2.32 21.70 -13.05
CA VAL A 147 3.70 21.58 -13.51
C VAL A 147 4.64 22.00 -12.40
N VAL A 148 5.57 21.13 -12.02
CA VAL A 148 6.61 21.43 -11.05
C VAL A 148 7.86 21.87 -11.80
N VAL A 149 8.37 23.06 -11.49
CA VAL A 149 9.60 23.61 -12.07
C VAL A 149 10.66 23.68 -10.99
N SER A 150 11.77 22.97 -11.18
CA SER A 150 12.82 22.82 -10.17
C SER A 150 14.20 22.70 -10.81
N SER A 151 15.20 23.35 -10.23
CA SER A 151 16.61 23.19 -10.62
C SER A 151 17.15 21.80 -10.27
N GLU A 152 16.65 21.22 -9.17
CA GLU A 152 16.98 19.87 -8.70
C GLU A 152 16.03 18.82 -9.27
N PRO A 153 16.52 17.61 -9.61
CA PRO A 153 15.71 16.55 -10.17
C PRO A 153 14.74 15.95 -9.12
N LEU A 154 13.44 15.97 -9.43
CA LEU A 154 12.38 15.37 -8.59
C LEU A 154 11.78 14.15 -9.29
N GLU A 155 12.58 13.09 -9.45
CA GLU A 155 12.19 11.88 -10.18
C GLU A 155 10.94 11.20 -9.59
N HIS A 156 10.80 11.19 -8.26
CA HIS A 156 9.66 10.58 -7.57
C HIS A 156 8.32 11.24 -7.91
N LEU A 157 8.31 12.52 -8.31
CA LEU A 157 7.09 13.26 -8.68
C LEU A 157 6.66 13.05 -10.14
N LYS A 158 7.55 12.57 -11.01
CA LYS A 158 7.24 12.40 -12.45
C LYS A 158 6.08 11.43 -12.70
N ARG A 159 5.84 10.50 -11.78
CA ARG A 159 4.70 9.57 -11.86
C ARG A 159 3.35 10.26 -11.66
N TYR A 160 3.32 11.41 -10.97
CA TYR A 160 2.10 12.13 -10.61
C TYR A 160 1.88 13.41 -11.41
N CYS A 161 2.94 14.05 -11.89
CA CYS A 161 2.80 15.35 -12.55
C CYS A 161 3.91 15.56 -13.60
N ARG A 162 3.92 16.73 -14.24
CA ARG A 162 5.02 17.13 -15.11
C ARG A 162 6.08 17.82 -14.26
N VAL A 163 7.33 17.36 -14.33
CA VAL A 163 8.48 17.98 -13.66
C VAL A 163 9.41 18.50 -14.74
N LEU A 164 9.69 19.80 -14.72
CA LEU A 164 10.56 20.50 -15.67
C LEU A 164 11.76 21.09 -14.95
N LYS A 165 12.91 21.04 -15.61
CA LYS A 165 14.13 21.72 -15.17
C LYS A 165 14.38 22.91 -16.09
N PRO A 166 14.38 24.14 -15.58
CA PRO A 166 14.66 25.31 -16.40
C PRO A 166 16.11 25.30 -16.88
N THR A 167 16.30 25.69 -18.13
CA THR A 167 17.63 25.97 -18.71
C THR A 167 18.11 27.37 -18.31
N ASP A 168 19.41 27.65 -18.47
CA ASP A 168 19.99 28.96 -18.11
C ASP A 168 19.41 30.15 -18.89
N GLN A 169 18.72 29.88 -20.01
CA GLN A 169 18.08 30.90 -20.85
C GLN A 169 16.59 31.07 -20.54
N GLU A 170 15.98 30.13 -19.84
CA GLU A 170 14.56 30.16 -19.49
C GLU A 170 14.33 30.92 -18.19
N THR A 171 13.23 31.66 -18.15
CA THR A 171 12.76 32.38 -16.97
C THR A 171 11.37 31.90 -16.60
N TRP A 172 10.87 32.31 -15.43
CA TRP A 172 9.50 31.98 -15.02
C TRP A 172 8.44 32.41 -16.04
N LYS A 173 8.71 33.43 -16.87
CA LYS A 173 7.76 33.89 -17.89
C LYS A 173 7.45 32.82 -18.94
N ASP A 174 8.40 31.96 -19.26
CA ASP A 174 8.26 30.89 -20.26
C ASP A 174 7.27 29.80 -19.81
N TYR A 175 6.99 29.74 -18.51
CA TYR A 175 6.09 28.75 -17.91
C TYR A 175 4.67 29.27 -17.70
N THR A 176 4.39 30.55 -18.00
CA THR A 176 3.06 31.19 -17.89
C THR A 176 1.98 30.56 -18.78
N VAL A 177 2.39 29.75 -19.75
CA VAL A 177 1.49 28.91 -20.56
C VAL A 177 0.74 27.85 -19.74
N PHE A 178 1.24 27.50 -18.55
CA PHE A 178 0.61 26.55 -17.64
C PHE A 178 -0.28 27.27 -16.63
N LYS A 179 -1.51 26.75 -16.46
CA LYS A 179 -2.49 27.28 -15.50
C LYS A 179 -2.07 27.10 -14.05
N THR A 180 -1.38 26.00 -13.75
CA THR A 180 -0.97 25.63 -12.39
C THR A 180 0.49 25.23 -12.38
N VAL A 181 1.30 25.97 -11.62
CA VAL A 181 2.75 25.74 -11.52
C VAL A 181 3.19 25.74 -10.07
N SER A 182 4.12 24.86 -9.71
CA SER A 182 4.90 24.96 -8.47
C SER A 182 6.35 25.27 -8.84
N TRP A 183 6.78 26.50 -8.57
CA TRP A 183 8.14 26.96 -8.81
C TRP A 183 8.98 26.76 -7.54
N LEU A 184 10.08 26.02 -7.64
CA LEU A 184 10.96 25.71 -6.52
C LEU A 184 12.29 26.44 -6.65
N GLY A 185 12.66 27.17 -5.59
CA GLY A 185 13.96 27.81 -5.47
C GLY A 185 14.05 29.17 -6.18
N SER A 186 15.26 29.51 -6.64
CA SER A 186 15.56 30.82 -7.20
C SER A 186 14.94 31.03 -8.59
N GLY A 187 14.88 32.30 -9.04
CA GLY A 187 14.35 32.66 -10.36
C GLY A 187 12.81 32.73 -10.43
N ALA A 188 12.14 32.60 -9.29
CA ALA A 188 10.68 32.74 -9.17
C ALA A 188 10.22 34.17 -9.48
N PRO A 189 8.94 34.37 -9.87
CA PRO A 189 8.36 35.70 -9.94
C PRO A 189 8.30 36.34 -8.55
N MET A 190 8.45 37.67 -8.49
CA MET A 190 8.24 38.43 -7.24
C MET A 190 6.77 38.39 -6.78
N GLU A 191 5.84 38.33 -7.74
CA GLU A 191 4.42 38.19 -7.50
C GLU A 191 3.91 37.00 -8.32
N ALA A 192 3.43 35.96 -7.63
CA ALA A 192 3.02 34.71 -8.26
C ALA A 192 1.73 34.92 -9.07
N PRO A 193 1.66 34.46 -10.33
CA PRO A 193 0.41 34.40 -11.08
C PRO A 193 -0.64 33.54 -10.38
N ASP A 194 -1.92 33.72 -10.75
CA ASP A 194 -3.00 32.87 -10.23
C ASP A 194 -2.74 31.39 -10.51
N GLY A 195 -2.94 30.54 -9.50
CA GLY A 195 -2.71 29.09 -9.58
C GLY A 195 -1.24 28.67 -9.42
N TRP A 196 -0.32 29.62 -9.23
CA TRP A 196 1.09 29.36 -9.01
C TRP A 196 1.44 29.29 -7.53
N LEU A 197 2.37 28.40 -7.20
CA LEU A 197 2.98 28.27 -5.88
C LEU A 197 4.47 28.56 -6.03
N VAL A 198 4.96 29.56 -5.30
CA VAL A 198 6.40 29.86 -5.22
C VAL A 198 6.90 29.33 -3.88
N LEU A 199 7.77 28.34 -3.94
CA LEU A 199 8.28 27.63 -2.78
C LEU A 199 9.80 27.77 -2.69
N GLY A 200 10.34 27.67 -1.48
CA GLY A 200 11.78 27.72 -1.24
C GLY A 200 12.53 26.51 -1.82
N SER A 201 13.82 26.41 -1.52
CA SER A 201 14.69 25.35 -2.07
C SER A 201 14.44 23.96 -1.49
N SER A 202 13.78 23.84 -0.34
CA SER A 202 13.47 22.56 0.30
C SER A 202 12.10 22.62 0.98
N PRO A 203 11.00 22.68 0.21
CA PRO A 203 9.66 22.69 0.76
C PRO A 203 9.18 21.29 1.12
N ASP A 204 8.15 21.23 1.94
CA ASP A 204 7.39 19.98 2.14
C ASP A 204 6.79 19.51 0.81
N GLU A 205 6.93 18.22 0.47
CA GLU A 205 6.40 17.61 -0.75
C GLU A 205 4.88 17.82 -0.86
N ALA A 206 4.16 17.85 0.28
CA ALA A 206 2.73 18.10 0.32
C ALA A 206 2.34 19.48 -0.20
N LEU A 207 3.26 20.45 -0.18
CA LEU A 207 3.06 21.80 -0.73
C LEU A 207 3.46 21.90 -2.20
N ILE A 208 4.34 21.02 -2.69
CA ILE A 208 4.76 20.98 -4.10
C ILE A 208 3.58 20.56 -4.99
N LEU A 209 2.80 19.57 -4.54
CA LEU A 209 1.63 19.05 -5.24
C LEU A 209 0.43 18.92 -4.30
N PRO A 210 -0.18 20.06 -3.87
CA PRO A 210 -1.20 20.06 -2.84
C PRO A 210 -2.48 19.31 -3.25
N GLU A 211 -2.80 19.28 -4.54
CA GLU A 211 -3.95 18.54 -5.06
C GLU A 211 -3.86 17.05 -4.72
N ARG A 212 -2.65 16.46 -4.73
CA ARG A 212 -2.46 15.06 -4.36
C ARG A 212 -2.84 14.81 -2.91
N THR A 213 -2.41 15.70 -2.02
CA THR A 213 -2.74 15.63 -0.59
C THR A 213 -4.25 15.76 -0.37
N ILE A 214 -4.87 16.78 -0.98
CA ILE A 214 -6.31 17.05 -0.85
C ILE A 214 -7.13 15.89 -1.43
N ASP A 215 -6.77 15.41 -2.63
CA ASP A 215 -7.46 14.30 -3.28
C ASP A 215 -7.32 13.01 -2.47
N TRP A 216 -6.17 12.77 -1.83
CA TRP A 216 -6.01 11.62 -0.96
C TRP A 216 -6.98 11.66 0.22
N PHE A 217 -7.09 12.78 0.93
CA PHE A 217 -8.05 12.91 2.04
C PHE A 217 -9.49 12.80 1.55
N THR A 218 -9.80 13.43 0.42
CA THR A 218 -11.14 13.41 -0.17
C THR A 218 -11.53 11.99 -0.59
N HIS A 219 -10.62 11.25 -1.23
CA HIS A 219 -10.85 9.89 -1.69
C HIS A 219 -11.01 8.90 -0.53
N ASN A 220 -10.32 9.15 0.59
CA ASN A 220 -10.29 8.27 1.75
C ASN A 220 -11.23 8.69 2.89
N ARG A 221 -11.99 9.78 2.70
CA ARG A 221 -12.80 10.41 3.73
C ARG A 221 -13.66 9.43 4.53
N ARG A 222 -14.43 8.57 3.85
CA ARG A 222 -15.32 7.60 4.53
C ARG A 222 -14.57 6.66 5.46
N THR A 223 -13.41 6.16 5.04
CA THR A 223 -12.57 5.30 5.88
C THR A 223 -12.02 6.08 7.06
N LEU A 224 -11.53 7.31 6.83
CA LEU A 224 -10.95 8.16 7.86
C LEU A 224 -12.00 8.56 8.91
N ASP A 225 -13.22 8.88 8.49
CA ASP A 225 -14.33 9.22 9.38
C ASP A 225 -14.64 8.05 10.34
N VAL A 226 -14.63 6.79 9.85
CA VAL A 226 -14.80 5.60 10.70
C VAL A 226 -13.63 5.44 11.68
N VAL A 227 -12.40 5.70 11.27
CA VAL A 227 -11.24 5.63 12.17
C VAL A 227 -11.34 6.69 13.27
N CYS A 228 -11.72 7.92 12.92
CA CYS A 228 -11.96 8.99 13.89
C CYS A 228 -13.03 8.59 14.89
N SER A 229 -14.18 8.07 14.44
CA SER A 229 -15.25 7.65 15.36
C SER A 229 -14.82 6.53 16.30
N VAL A 230 -13.96 5.60 15.84
CA VAL A 230 -13.41 4.55 16.71
C VAL A 230 -12.49 5.13 17.77
N ILE A 231 -11.60 6.06 17.41
CA ILE A 231 -10.66 6.68 18.36
C ILE A 231 -11.40 7.54 19.39
N GLU A 232 -12.43 8.29 18.97
CA GLU A 232 -13.24 9.14 19.85
C GLU A 232 -14.10 8.33 20.84
N ALA A 233 -14.42 7.07 20.49
CA ALA A 233 -15.16 6.17 21.36
C ALA A 233 -14.27 5.41 22.38
N MET A 234 -12.94 5.52 22.28
CA MET A 234 -11.97 4.91 23.20
C MET A 234 -11.62 5.84 24.37
#